data_AF-A0A2A5X3Y9-F1
#
_entry.id   AF-A0A2A5X3Y9-F1
#
_cell.length_a   1.000
_cell.length_b   1.000
_cell.length_c   1.000
_cell.angle_alpha   90.00
_cell.angle_beta   90.00
_cell.angle_gamma   90.00
#
_symmetry.space_group_name_H-M   'P 1'
#
loop_
_entity.id
_entity.type
_entity.pdbx_description
1 polymer ?
#
loop_
_entity_poly.entity_id
_entity_poly.type
_entity_poly.pdbx_seq_one_letter_code
_entity_poly.pdbx_strand_id
1 'polypeptide(L)'
;MVFSKINQIFNFQTYLLMKTLFLFFMFFCGQIWSQELPLRGRLLSAFGNPIQGLTLQVSGTTFSSVSNSNGDFVLNLPAEKKQGLLLVISESITIQEIPFNMLPLDLGNWIVPQQELDWPIFSAEDMGLFEDAMESFDRQQIGSILQARKNLFLNTAAFQFSATFYRLRGLDNSNQLVYLNGILMNKATTGTPRWQQWGGL
;
A
#
# COMPACT_ATOMS: atom_id res chain seq x y z
N MET A 1 7.68 59.93 -65.15
CA MET A 1 7.24 60.00 -63.73
C MET A 1 6.29 58.87 -63.33
N VAL A 2 5.27 58.54 -64.15
CA VAL A 2 4.25 57.52 -63.84
C VAL A 2 4.82 56.10 -63.65
N PHE A 3 5.75 55.67 -64.53
CA PHE A 3 6.39 54.35 -64.44
C PHE A 3 7.22 54.12 -63.16
N SER A 4 7.88 55.17 -62.65
CA SER A 4 8.64 55.09 -61.39
C SER A 4 7.71 54.86 -60.19
N LYS A 5 6.55 55.53 -60.17
CA LYS A 5 5.54 55.40 -59.12
C LYS A 5 4.91 54.00 -59.08
N ILE A 6 4.69 53.39 -60.25
CA ILE A 6 4.17 52.02 -60.38
C ILE A 6 5.16 50.98 -59.85
N ASN A 7 6.45 51.09 -60.21
CA ASN A 7 7.49 50.18 -59.68
C ASN A 7 7.65 50.30 -58.16
N GLN A 8 7.50 51.50 -57.61
CA GLN A 8 7.59 51.72 -56.17
C GLN A 8 6.43 51.07 -55.39
N ILE A 9 5.21 51.14 -55.94
CA ILE A 9 4.03 50.46 -55.39
C ILE A 9 4.18 48.94 -55.49
N PHE A 10 4.70 48.43 -56.62
CA PHE A 10 4.93 46.99 -56.80
C PHE A 10 5.95 46.44 -55.80
N ASN A 11 7.07 47.14 -55.58
CA ASN A 11 8.07 46.77 -54.58
C ASN A 11 7.58 46.87 -53.14
N PHE A 12 6.69 47.83 -52.84
CA PHE A 12 6.07 47.94 -51.52
C PHE A 12 5.10 46.79 -51.24
N GLN A 13 4.29 46.42 -52.25
CA GLN A 13 3.37 45.28 -52.17
C GLN A 13 4.12 43.96 -52.01
N THR A 14 5.19 43.72 -52.78
CA THR A 14 6.01 42.51 -52.64
C THR A 14 6.69 42.44 -51.27
N TYR A 15 7.18 43.56 -50.74
CA TYR A 15 7.76 43.60 -49.38
C TYR A 15 6.73 43.27 -48.29
N LEU A 16 5.49 43.79 -48.41
CA LEU A 16 4.40 43.50 -47.48
C LEU A 16 3.98 42.02 -47.55
N LEU A 17 3.96 41.46 -48.76
CA LEU A 17 3.65 40.05 -49.02
C LEU A 17 4.73 39.11 -48.45
N MET A 18 6.02 39.46 -48.61
CA MET A 18 7.11 38.68 -47.99
C MET A 18 7.10 38.73 -46.46
N LYS A 19 6.77 39.90 -45.86
CA LYS A 19 6.64 40.02 -44.40
C LYS A 19 5.48 39.21 -43.83
N THR A 20 4.33 39.23 -44.50
CA THR A 20 3.15 38.44 -44.07
C THR A 20 3.41 36.95 -44.23
N LEU A 21 4.10 36.53 -45.30
CA LEU A 21 4.49 35.14 -45.50
C LEU A 21 5.53 34.65 -44.47
N PHE A 22 6.47 35.51 -44.09
CA PHE A 22 7.43 35.22 -43.01
C PHE A 22 6.73 35.09 -41.65
N LEU A 23 5.79 35.98 -41.31
CA LEU A 23 4.99 35.89 -40.09
C LEU A 23 4.12 34.62 -40.07
N PHE A 24 3.55 34.24 -41.20
CA PHE A 24 2.77 33.01 -41.34
C PHE A 24 3.66 31.76 -41.12
N PHE A 25 4.85 31.73 -41.70
CA PHE A 25 5.82 30.64 -41.50
C PHE A 25 6.23 30.51 -40.03
N MET A 26 6.47 31.64 -39.34
CA MET A 26 6.84 31.64 -37.93
C MET A 26 5.73 31.10 -37.01
N PHE A 27 4.46 31.33 -37.38
CA PHE A 27 3.30 30.80 -36.65
C PHE A 27 3.19 29.26 -36.73
N PHE A 28 3.58 28.67 -37.86
CA PHE A 28 3.55 27.21 -38.04
C PHE A 28 4.71 26.47 -37.37
N CYS A 29 5.86 27.12 -37.14
CA CYS A 29 7.00 26.50 -36.46
C CYS A 29 6.79 26.27 -34.94
N GLY A 30 5.71 26.79 -34.33
CA GLY A 30 5.46 26.67 -32.88
C GLY A 30 4.80 25.37 -32.42
N GLN A 31 4.45 24.45 -33.30
CA GLN A 31 3.73 23.22 -32.93
C GLN A 31 4.69 22.12 -32.46
N ILE A 32 5.14 22.19 -31.21
CA ILE A 32 5.92 21.14 -30.57
C ILE A 32 4.95 20.16 -29.90
N TRP A 33 4.83 18.95 -30.46
CA TRP A 33 4.08 17.86 -29.85
C TRP A 33 4.99 17.15 -28.84
N SER A 34 4.69 17.26 -27.56
CA SER A 34 5.37 16.48 -26.53
C SER A 34 4.83 15.04 -26.55
N GLN A 35 5.72 14.06 -26.63
CA GLN A 35 5.32 12.65 -26.58
C GLN A 35 5.04 12.23 -25.13
N GLU A 36 3.82 11.79 -24.88
CA GLU A 36 3.41 11.15 -23.63
C GLU A 36 3.56 9.63 -23.75
N LEU A 37 4.14 9.00 -22.72
CA LEU A 37 4.24 7.55 -22.62
C LEU A 37 3.36 7.05 -21.48
N PRO A 38 2.41 6.15 -21.75
CA PRO A 38 1.54 5.61 -20.72
C PRO A 38 2.29 4.58 -19.88
N LEU A 39 2.51 4.90 -18.61
CA LEU A 39 2.84 3.96 -17.55
C LEU A 39 1.56 3.20 -17.17
N ARG A 40 1.59 1.87 -17.25
CA ARG A 40 0.44 1.02 -16.94
C ARG A 40 0.80 0.02 -15.85
N GLY A 41 -0.21 -0.46 -15.14
CA GLY A 41 -0.07 -1.56 -14.19
C GLY A 41 -1.40 -1.85 -13.50
N ARG A 42 -1.41 -2.89 -12.68
CA ARG A 42 -2.54 -3.33 -11.88
C ARG A 42 -2.15 -3.49 -10.42
N LEU A 43 -2.96 -2.96 -9.53
CA LEU A 43 -2.79 -3.06 -8.08
C LEU A 43 -3.74 -4.14 -7.52
N LEU A 44 -3.15 -5.07 -6.78
CA LEU A 44 -3.85 -6.19 -6.15
C LEU A 44 -3.60 -6.17 -4.64
N SER A 45 -4.57 -6.65 -3.87
CA SER A 45 -4.42 -6.98 -2.45
C SER A 45 -3.60 -8.26 -2.28
N ALA A 46 -3.17 -8.54 -1.05
CA ALA A 46 -2.50 -9.79 -0.68
C ALA A 46 -3.32 -11.04 -1.06
N PHE A 47 -4.66 -10.91 -1.11
CA PHE A 47 -5.58 -11.98 -1.51
C PHE A 47 -5.87 -12.02 -3.01
N GLY A 48 -5.23 -11.17 -3.82
CA GLY A 48 -5.42 -11.12 -5.28
C GLY A 48 -6.65 -10.32 -5.74
N ASN A 49 -7.36 -9.66 -4.83
CA ASN A 49 -8.48 -8.78 -5.18
C ASN A 49 -7.97 -7.44 -5.72
N PRO A 50 -8.59 -6.86 -6.78
CA PRO A 50 -8.20 -5.55 -7.30
C PRO A 50 -8.49 -4.43 -6.29
N ILE A 51 -7.59 -3.46 -6.18
CA ILE A 51 -7.77 -2.32 -5.28
C ILE A 51 -8.04 -1.03 -6.07
N GLN A 52 -9.23 -0.47 -5.85
CA GLN A 52 -9.67 0.81 -6.43
C GLN A 52 -9.31 2.00 -5.53
N GLY A 53 -9.12 3.18 -6.13
CA GLY A 53 -9.03 4.44 -5.40
C GLY A 53 -7.65 4.75 -4.81
N LEU A 54 -6.63 3.93 -5.10
CA LEU A 54 -5.27 4.22 -4.67
C LEU A 54 -4.68 5.34 -5.52
N THR A 55 -4.07 6.31 -4.84
CA THR A 55 -3.39 7.41 -5.51
C THR A 55 -1.97 6.99 -5.87
N LEU A 56 -1.61 7.13 -7.13
CA LEU A 56 -0.30 6.80 -7.67
C LEU A 56 0.39 8.11 -8.04
N GLN A 57 1.58 8.36 -7.54
CA GLN A 57 2.33 9.57 -7.81
C GLN A 57 3.78 9.25 -8.17
N VAL A 58 4.32 9.87 -9.21
CA VAL A 58 5.75 9.72 -9.52
C VAL A 58 6.58 10.62 -8.60
N SER A 59 7.56 10.01 -7.93
CA SER A 59 8.42 10.68 -6.96
C SER A 59 9.10 11.91 -7.55
N GLY A 60 9.02 13.03 -6.82
CA GLY A 60 9.57 14.32 -7.24
C GLY A 60 8.79 15.02 -8.36
N THR A 61 7.57 14.58 -8.68
CA THR A 61 6.73 15.20 -9.71
C THR A 61 5.29 15.38 -9.22
N THR A 62 4.51 16.16 -9.97
CA THR A 62 3.06 16.34 -9.75
C THR A 62 2.21 15.36 -10.54
N PHE A 63 2.83 14.47 -11.34
CA PHE A 63 2.13 13.47 -12.11
C PHE A 63 1.51 12.45 -11.17
N SER A 64 0.18 12.39 -11.17
CA SER A 64 -0.58 11.44 -10.38
C SER A 64 -1.75 10.85 -11.16
N SER A 65 -2.17 9.67 -10.75
CA SER A 65 -3.31 8.93 -11.30
C SER A 65 -3.97 8.13 -10.18
N VAL A 66 -5.16 7.61 -10.44
CA VAL A 66 -5.94 6.84 -9.47
C VAL A 66 -6.28 5.48 -10.08
N SER A 67 -6.20 4.41 -9.29
CA SER A 67 -6.59 3.08 -9.74
C SER A 67 -8.11 2.96 -9.93
N ASN A 68 -8.51 2.27 -10.99
CA ASN A 68 -9.93 2.03 -11.32
C ASN A 68 -10.52 0.83 -10.54
N SER A 69 -11.77 0.48 -10.80
CA SER A 69 -12.47 -0.65 -10.16
C SER A 69 -11.82 -2.02 -10.38
N ASN A 70 -11.02 -2.17 -11.45
CA ASN A 70 -10.27 -3.38 -11.75
C ASN A 70 -8.84 -3.34 -11.18
N GLY A 71 -8.50 -2.30 -10.41
CA GLY A 71 -7.15 -2.08 -9.89
C GLY A 71 -6.15 -1.60 -10.93
N ASP A 72 -6.57 -1.41 -12.19
CA ASP A 72 -5.71 -0.91 -13.26
C ASP A 72 -5.48 0.58 -13.11
N PHE A 73 -4.28 1.04 -13.47
CA PHE A 73 -3.96 2.45 -13.57
C PHE A 73 -3.22 2.77 -14.86
N VAL A 74 -3.42 4.00 -15.33
CA VAL A 74 -2.69 4.57 -16.46
C VAL A 74 -2.21 5.95 -16.05
N LEU A 75 -0.91 6.18 -16.18
CA LEU A 75 -0.28 7.46 -15.89
C LEU A 75 0.54 7.91 -17.10
N ASN A 76 0.15 9.01 -17.72
CA ASN A 76 0.88 9.55 -18.87
C ASN A 76 2.09 10.35 -18.37
N LEU A 77 3.29 9.89 -18.73
CA LEU A 77 4.55 10.53 -18.37
C LEU A 77 5.21 11.16 -19.60
N PRO A 78 5.90 12.31 -19.44
CA PRO A 78 6.68 12.87 -20.53
C PRO A 78 7.85 11.94 -20.91
N ALA A 79 8.24 11.94 -22.19
CA ALA A 79 9.26 11.04 -22.75
C ALA A 79 10.66 11.10 -22.10
N GLU A 80 10.94 12.17 -21.35
CA GLU A 80 12.16 12.34 -20.58
C GLU A 80 12.19 11.45 -19.32
N LYS A 81 11.02 11.09 -18.77
CA LYS A 81 10.87 10.32 -17.52
C LYS A 81 10.76 8.82 -17.80
N LYS A 82 11.84 8.23 -18.30
CA LYS A 82 11.93 6.78 -18.61
C LYS A 82 12.21 5.89 -17.40
N GLN A 83 12.59 6.48 -16.27
CA GLN A 83 12.88 5.77 -15.04
C GLN A 83 12.49 6.60 -13.82
N GLY A 84 12.15 5.95 -12.73
CA GLY A 84 11.79 6.61 -11.49
C GLY A 84 11.19 5.66 -10.46
N LEU A 85 10.61 6.27 -9.43
CA LEU A 85 9.87 5.60 -8.38
C LEU A 85 8.41 6.05 -8.46
N LEU A 86 7.50 5.09 -8.51
CA LEU A 86 6.07 5.28 -8.39
C LEU A 86 5.67 5.06 -6.93
N LEU A 87 5.12 6.09 -6.31
CA LEU A 87 4.61 6.08 -4.96
C LEU A 87 3.13 5.70 -5.01
N VAL A 88 2.79 4.56 -4.42
CA VAL A 88 1.41 4.14 -4.20
C VAL A 88 1.00 4.60 -2.81
N ILE A 89 0.05 5.54 -2.76
CA ILE A 89 -0.45 6.17 -1.55
C ILE A 89 -1.83 5.59 -1.27
N SER A 90 -1.94 4.94 -0.12
CA SER A 90 -3.19 4.42 0.43
C SER A 90 -3.89 5.42 1.35
N GLU A 91 -5.17 5.19 1.63
CA GLU A 91 -5.95 6.00 2.58
C GLU A 91 -5.35 6.03 4.00
N SER A 92 -4.62 4.97 4.38
CA SER A 92 -3.89 4.87 5.64
C SER A 92 -2.53 5.58 5.66
N ILE A 93 -2.21 6.38 4.63
CA ILE A 93 -0.91 7.07 4.45
C ILE A 93 0.26 6.07 4.37
N THR A 94 -0.01 4.80 4.07
CA THR A 94 1.04 3.83 3.77
C THR A 94 1.51 4.09 2.35
N ILE A 95 2.82 4.32 2.20
CA ILE A 95 3.47 4.60 0.92
C ILE A 95 4.26 3.37 0.51
N GLN A 96 3.96 2.83 -0.67
CA GLN A 96 4.77 1.79 -1.31
C GLN A 96 5.51 2.37 -2.50
N GLU A 97 6.80 2.08 -2.60
CA GLU A 97 7.65 2.53 -3.70
C GLU A 97 7.84 1.42 -4.73
N ILE A 98 7.45 1.70 -5.97
CA ILE A 98 7.56 0.78 -7.10
C ILE A 98 8.56 1.38 -8.10
N PRO A 99 9.75 0.80 -8.28
CA PRO A 99 10.69 1.27 -9.29
C PRO A 99 10.21 0.90 -10.70
N PHE A 100 10.41 1.81 -11.65
CA PHE A 100 10.15 1.56 -13.06
C PHE A 100 11.33 2.01 -13.91
N ASN A 101 11.67 1.22 -14.94
CA ASN A 101 12.77 1.47 -15.85
C ASN A 101 12.45 0.99 -17.29
N MET A 102 12.50 1.92 -18.26
CA MET A 102 12.45 1.66 -19.70
C MET A 102 11.14 1.06 -20.28
N LEU A 103 11.05 1.11 -21.62
CA LEU A 103 9.84 0.91 -22.44
C LEU A 103 9.69 -0.54 -22.95
N PRO A 104 8.46 -1.04 -23.19
CA PRO A 104 7.16 -0.43 -22.90
C PRO A 104 6.81 -0.57 -21.41
N LEU A 105 6.29 0.52 -20.85
CA LEU A 105 6.23 0.74 -19.40
C LEU A 105 4.96 0.13 -18.79
N ASP A 106 4.82 -1.19 -18.92
CA ASP A 106 3.83 -1.98 -18.21
C ASP A 106 4.48 -2.62 -16.98
N LEU A 107 4.04 -2.19 -15.79
CA LEU A 107 4.49 -2.68 -14.50
C LEU A 107 3.90 -4.05 -14.15
N GLY A 108 2.90 -4.54 -14.88
CA GLY A 108 2.19 -5.76 -14.54
C GLY A 108 1.41 -5.64 -13.22
N ASN A 109 1.32 -6.76 -12.50
CA ASN A 109 0.56 -6.85 -11.25
C ASN A 109 1.46 -6.58 -10.04
N TRP A 110 1.05 -5.62 -9.21
CA TRP A 110 1.72 -5.27 -7.96
C TRP A 110 0.82 -5.54 -6.76
N ILE A 111 1.36 -6.26 -5.79
CA ILE A 111 0.68 -6.52 -4.53
C ILE A 111 0.96 -5.34 -3.60
N VAL A 112 -0.12 -4.68 -3.17
CA VAL A 112 -0.08 -3.62 -2.18
C VAL A 112 -0.44 -4.21 -0.83
N PRO A 113 0.50 -4.23 0.15
CA PRO A 113 0.18 -4.66 1.49
C PRO A 113 -0.76 -3.63 2.10
N GLN A 114 -2.04 -3.98 2.17
CA GLN A 114 -2.98 -3.22 2.97
C GLN A 114 -2.62 -3.51 4.43
N GLN A 115 -2.41 -2.46 5.22
CA GLN A 115 -2.30 -2.63 6.66
C GLN A 115 -3.66 -3.09 7.15
N GLU A 116 -3.86 -4.40 7.20
CA GLU A 116 -4.96 -4.97 7.96
C GLU A 116 -4.78 -4.46 9.37
N LEU A 117 -5.73 -3.63 9.82
CA LEU A 117 -5.96 -3.51 11.24
C LEU A 117 -6.19 -4.95 11.69
N ASP A 118 -5.23 -5.44 12.47
CA ASP A 118 -5.12 -6.79 13.04
C ASP A 118 -6.27 -6.98 14.06
N TRP A 119 -7.51 -6.80 13.60
CA TRP A 119 -8.68 -7.17 14.33
C TRP A 119 -8.83 -8.67 14.11
N PRO A 120 -8.89 -9.48 15.17
CA PRO A 120 -9.09 -10.91 15.02
C PRO A 120 -10.37 -11.13 14.21
N ILE A 121 -10.20 -11.63 12.98
CA ILE A 121 -11.33 -12.07 12.14
C ILE A 121 -11.83 -13.35 12.81
N PHE A 122 -12.94 -13.25 13.54
CA PHE A 122 -13.61 -14.42 14.09
C PHE A 122 -14.21 -15.21 12.92
N SER A 123 -13.71 -16.43 12.70
CA SER A 123 -14.34 -17.33 11.73
C SER A 123 -15.72 -17.77 12.23
N ALA A 124 -16.60 -18.22 11.34
CA ALA A 124 -17.91 -18.75 11.74
C ALA A 124 -17.80 -19.93 12.72
N GLU A 125 -16.73 -20.70 12.61
CA GLU A 125 -16.39 -21.78 13.55
C GLU A 125 -15.95 -21.23 14.92
N ASP A 126 -15.20 -20.13 14.96
CA ASP A 126 -14.85 -19.46 16.22
C ASP A 126 -16.07 -18.83 16.91
N MET A 127 -17.05 -18.33 16.15
CA MET A 127 -18.32 -17.86 16.71
C MET A 127 -19.13 -19.00 17.32
N GLY A 128 -19.16 -20.18 16.67
CA GLY A 128 -19.82 -21.37 17.23
C GLY A 128 -19.16 -21.87 18.51
N LEU A 129 -17.82 -21.91 18.56
CA LEU A 129 -17.07 -22.25 19.78
C LEU A 129 -17.27 -21.21 20.89
N PHE A 130 -17.41 -19.93 20.54
CA PHE A 130 -17.70 -18.87 21.50
C PHE A 130 -19.13 -18.96 22.04
N GLU A 131 -20.09 -19.27 21.18
CA GLU A 131 -21.51 -19.45 21.55
C GLU A 131 -21.69 -20.67 22.47
N ASP A 132 -21.13 -21.83 22.10
CA ASP A 132 -21.09 -23.02 22.96
C ASP A 132 -20.41 -22.71 24.30
N ALA A 133 -19.30 -21.97 24.27
CA ALA A 133 -18.58 -21.64 25.49
C ALA A 133 -19.29 -20.61 26.38
N MET A 134 -20.09 -19.73 25.80
CA MET A 134 -20.90 -18.76 26.54
C MET A 134 -22.12 -19.43 27.18
N GLU A 135 -22.60 -20.53 26.61
CA GLU A 135 -23.71 -21.32 27.14
C GLU A 135 -23.26 -22.32 28.22
N SER A 136 -22.04 -22.89 28.10
CA SER A 136 -21.57 -23.98 28.98
C SER A 136 -20.48 -23.61 30.00
N PHE A 137 -19.78 -22.47 29.87
CA PHE A 137 -18.63 -22.16 30.73
C PHE A 137 -18.78 -20.85 31.54
N ASP A 138 -18.18 -20.86 32.73
CA ASP A 138 -18.03 -19.68 33.57
C ASP A 138 -17.18 -18.62 32.85
N ARG A 139 -17.47 -17.33 33.09
CA ARG A 139 -16.95 -16.16 32.33
C ARG A 139 -15.41 -16.09 32.26
N GLN A 140 -14.73 -16.85 33.12
CA GLN A 140 -13.29 -16.99 33.23
C GLN A 140 -12.68 -17.86 32.12
N GLN A 141 -13.44 -18.80 31.56
CA GLN A 141 -12.97 -19.74 30.52
C GLN A 141 -13.02 -19.13 29.10
N ILE A 142 -13.87 -18.12 28.90
CA ILE A 142 -13.97 -17.35 27.67
C ILE A 142 -12.63 -16.65 27.34
N GLY A 143 -11.90 -16.19 28.36
CA GLY A 143 -10.55 -15.63 28.20
C GLY A 143 -9.50 -16.62 27.70
N SER A 144 -9.70 -17.93 27.89
CA SER A 144 -8.80 -18.99 27.42
C SER A 144 -8.93 -19.23 25.92
N ILE A 145 -10.16 -19.18 25.38
CA ILE A 145 -10.45 -19.37 23.96
C ILE A 145 -9.86 -18.22 23.13
N LEU A 146 -9.99 -16.99 23.62
CA LEU A 146 -9.35 -15.79 23.05
C LEU A 146 -7.81 -15.87 23.06
N GLN A 147 -7.22 -16.59 24.03
CA GLN A 147 -5.77 -16.81 24.10
C GLN A 147 -5.28 -18.01 23.27
N ALA A 148 -6.17 -18.89 22.80
CA ALA A 148 -5.80 -20.11 22.08
C ALA A 148 -5.41 -19.85 20.62
N ARG A 149 -5.93 -18.78 19.99
CA ARG A 149 -5.61 -18.39 18.60
C ARG A 149 -4.44 -17.39 18.51
N LYS A 150 -3.40 -17.57 19.35
CA LYS A 150 -2.13 -16.84 19.21
C LYS A 150 -1.50 -17.19 17.84
N ASN A 151 -1.13 -16.16 17.07
CA ASN A 151 -0.42 -16.25 15.77
C ASN A 151 0.60 -17.40 15.72
N LEU A 152 0.83 -18.01 14.55
CA LEU A 152 1.78 -19.13 14.37
C LEU A 152 3.14 -18.87 15.04
N PHE A 153 3.66 -17.64 14.92
CA PHE A 153 4.91 -17.21 15.55
C PHE A 153 4.87 -17.18 17.09
N LEU A 154 3.75 -16.77 17.67
CA LEU A 154 3.57 -16.72 19.12
C LEU A 154 3.40 -18.14 19.69
N ASN A 155 2.74 -19.02 18.95
CA ASN A 155 2.57 -20.42 19.33
C ASN A 155 3.92 -21.17 19.25
N THR A 156 4.68 -20.98 18.17
CA THR A 156 6.03 -21.58 18.06
C THR A 156 6.99 -21.04 19.11
N ALA A 157 6.98 -19.73 19.38
CA ALA A 157 7.82 -19.13 20.43
C ALA A 157 7.44 -19.63 21.83
N ALA A 158 6.14 -19.73 22.14
CA ALA A 158 5.67 -20.27 23.41
C ALA A 158 5.98 -21.78 23.55
N PHE A 159 5.97 -22.55 22.47
CA PHE A 159 6.34 -23.96 22.49
C PHE A 159 7.84 -24.17 22.70
N GLN A 160 8.69 -23.42 22.00
CA GLN A 160 10.14 -23.55 22.09
C GLN A 160 10.71 -22.99 23.39
N PHE A 161 10.17 -21.87 23.87
CA PHE A 161 10.70 -21.16 25.04
C PHE A 161 9.83 -21.32 26.28
N SER A 162 8.73 -22.07 26.25
CA SER A 162 7.68 -22.03 27.27
C SER A 162 6.99 -20.65 27.39
N ALA A 163 5.71 -20.66 27.75
CA ALA A 163 4.94 -19.44 28.03
C ALA A 163 5.53 -18.58 29.16
N THR A 164 6.49 -19.11 29.93
CA THR A 164 7.19 -18.40 31.02
C THR A 164 8.33 -17.50 30.55
N PHE A 165 8.96 -17.78 29.40
CA PHE A 165 10.09 -16.98 28.91
C PHE A 165 9.70 -16.07 27.75
N TYR A 166 8.54 -16.33 27.14
CA TYR A 166 7.99 -15.50 26.07
C TYR A 166 6.84 -14.62 26.59
N ARG A 167 6.93 -13.31 26.38
CA ARG A 167 5.91 -12.32 26.75
C ARG A 167 5.59 -11.40 25.57
N LEU A 168 4.30 -11.15 25.34
CA LEU A 168 3.86 -10.10 24.43
C LEU A 168 3.94 -8.75 25.14
N ARG A 169 4.24 -7.68 24.39
CA ARG A 169 4.25 -6.33 24.95
C ARG A 169 2.85 -6.01 25.51
N GLY A 170 2.77 -5.75 26.82
CA GLY A 170 1.51 -5.48 27.52
C GLY A 170 0.84 -6.69 28.18
N LEU A 171 1.29 -7.92 27.90
CA LEU A 171 0.81 -9.13 28.57
C LEU A 171 1.96 -9.74 29.40
N ASP A 172 2.00 -9.37 30.68
CA ASP A 172 2.98 -9.91 31.61
C ASP A 172 2.61 -11.31 32.11
N ASN A 173 3.61 -12.11 32.47
CA ASN A 173 3.41 -13.51 32.90
C ASN A 173 2.75 -13.61 34.28
N SER A 174 2.59 -12.48 34.98
CA SER A 174 1.80 -12.36 36.21
C SER A 174 0.30 -12.55 35.98
N ASN A 175 -0.18 -12.40 34.74
CA ASN A 175 -1.59 -12.57 34.38
C ASN A 175 -1.94 -14.00 33.91
N GLN A 176 -0.96 -14.92 33.84
CA GLN A 176 -1.18 -16.29 33.40
C GLN A 176 -1.32 -17.22 34.61
N LEU A 177 -2.51 -17.78 34.81
CA LEU A 177 -2.78 -18.73 35.90
C LEU A 177 -2.39 -20.15 35.47
N VAL A 178 -1.59 -20.82 36.28
CA VAL A 178 -1.11 -22.19 36.10
C VAL A 178 -1.66 -23.05 37.21
N TYR A 179 -2.39 -24.10 36.83
CA TYR A 179 -2.98 -25.06 37.75
C TYR A 179 -2.36 -26.44 37.53
N LEU A 180 -2.02 -27.12 38.62
CA LEU A 180 -1.67 -28.55 38.63
C LEU A 180 -2.71 -29.27 39.48
N ASN A 181 -3.44 -30.22 38.88
CA ASN A 181 -4.51 -30.98 39.55
C ASN A 181 -5.54 -30.08 40.26
N GLY A 182 -5.87 -28.93 39.67
CA GLY A 182 -6.83 -27.97 40.25
C GLY A 182 -6.25 -27.04 41.33
N ILE A 183 -4.98 -27.20 41.72
CA ILE A 183 -4.31 -26.32 42.68
C ILE A 183 -3.60 -25.21 41.91
N LEU A 184 -3.81 -23.94 42.32
CA LEU A 184 -3.12 -22.79 41.75
C LEU A 184 -1.66 -22.80 42.16
N MET A 185 -0.78 -22.76 41.17
CA MET A 185 0.66 -22.90 41.36
C MET A 185 1.39 -21.54 41.28
N ASN A 186 0.69 -20.46 40.93
CA ASN A 186 1.27 -19.13 40.88
C ASN A 186 1.61 -18.60 42.28
N LYS A 187 2.70 -17.84 42.38
CA LYS A 187 3.06 -17.21 43.65
C LYS A 187 2.03 -16.13 44.01
N ALA A 188 1.41 -16.23 45.19
CA ALA A 188 0.41 -15.26 45.65
C ALA A 188 0.91 -13.79 45.67
N THR A 189 2.23 -13.57 45.82
CA THR A 189 2.80 -12.22 45.91
C THR A 189 3.12 -11.59 44.55
N THR A 190 3.39 -12.39 43.51
CA THR A 190 3.86 -11.88 42.19
C THR A 190 3.02 -12.37 41.02
N GLY A 191 2.06 -13.27 41.23
CA GLY A 191 1.18 -13.81 40.19
C GLY A 191 1.89 -14.68 39.16
N THR A 192 3.21 -14.89 39.25
CA THR A 192 4.00 -15.59 38.23
C THR A 192 4.20 -17.08 38.55
N PRO A 193 4.20 -17.96 37.53
CA PRO A 193 4.52 -19.38 37.70
C PRO A 193 6.03 -19.61 37.83
N ARG A 194 6.46 -20.56 38.68
CA ARG A 194 7.87 -20.94 38.86
C ARG A 194 8.07 -22.45 38.74
N TRP A 195 8.42 -22.91 37.55
CA TRP A 195 8.68 -24.33 37.25
C TRP A 195 9.79 -24.95 38.12
N GLN A 196 10.77 -24.16 38.58
CA GLN A 196 11.83 -24.64 39.48
C GLN A 196 11.29 -25.19 40.81
N GLN A 197 10.09 -24.78 41.23
CA GLN A 197 9.47 -25.26 42.47
C GLN A 197 8.80 -26.63 42.32
N TRP A 198 8.55 -27.08 41.09
CA TRP A 198 7.91 -28.37 40.78
C TRP A 198 8.77 -29.30 39.94
N GLY A 199 9.96 -28.86 39.51
CA GLY A 199 10.88 -29.64 38.66
C GLY A 199 11.55 -30.84 39.33
N GLY A 200 11.07 -31.25 40.51
CA GLY A 200 11.49 -32.46 41.22
C GLY A 200 10.32 -33.34 41.68
N LEU A 201 9.10 -33.03 41.22
CA LEU A 201 7.93 -33.89 41.31
C LEU A 201 7.86 -34.83 40.10
#